data_AF-A0AAD7R9P8-F1
#
_entry.id   AF-A0AAD7R9P8-F1
#
_cell.length_a   1.000
_cell.length_b   1.000
_cell.length_c   1.000
_cell.angle_alpha   90.00
_cell.angle_beta   90.00
_cell.angle_gamma   90.00
#
_symmetry.space_group_name_H-M   'P 1'
#
loop_
_entity.id
_entity.type
_entity.pdbx_description
1 polymer ?
#
loop_
_entity_poly.entity_id
_entity_poly.type
_entity_poly.pdbx_seq_one_letter_code
_entity_poly.pdbx_strand_id
1 'polypeptide(L)'
;MQLEISYLEASRRVSCNLYNHLAWLITDASPEVGDGGRVKVSPKQHEQVLNLAQDVCQTVAGIPTPKHIGTALHILKETRSKATVTLLNRFGNCISYQDAQRYITTMVKSVDEQTEPLDHLSILWHLVHICPTVLLEDLKPSCTAPTWSSFQAFLIPDATPATVISYGTFFPKSPTDPDVVEQSVQYCMHVSRKQGQEFTIITFDQAIYEVDLGLQKKNPQKYATLILRMGGFHIPQNFLKAIGHFMQASGIEDIMVEADVRLCGTANKIISGKDYYAMLRAHTMVHAAMFALHWEVFTRWLIIEEKDLECISVLAINVQLLLDALLEKDVEKASSACADATNQLKELSRLMAEFDEVYTSPTTKLWLMYMNMVMILKRFIHAERCRPVGGTPG
;
A
#
# COMPACT_ATOMS: atom_id res chain seq x y z
N MET A 1 -4.84 27.07 10.06
CA MET A 1 -5.28 27.43 8.70
C MET A 1 -5.44 26.12 7.93
N GLN A 2 -6.68 25.75 7.59
CA GLN A 2 -7.03 24.49 6.93
C GLN A 2 -6.66 24.62 5.46
N LEU A 3 -5.85 23.70 4.90
CA LEU A 3 -5.54 23.73 3.47
C LEU A 3 -6.65 22.94 2.74
N GLU A 4 -7.14 23.50 1.66
CA GLU A 4 -8.22 22.97 0.83
C GLU A 4 -7.69 23.03 -0.61
N ILE A 5 -7.75 21.91 -1.35
CA ILE A 5 -7.36 21.92 -2.77
C ILE A 5 -8.59 22.32 -3.57
N SER A 6 -8.83 23.63 -3.63
CA SER A 6 -9.94 24.21 -4.37
C SER A 6 -9.55 25.56 -4.96
N TYR A 7 -10.30 26.00 -5.97
CA TYR A 7 -10.19 27.35 -6.51
C TYR A 7 -10.48 28.43 -5.46
N LEU A 8 -11.32 28.13 -4.47
CA LEU A 8 -11.65 29.05 -3.39
C LEU A 8 -10.42 29.29 -2.49
N GLU A 9 -9.71 28.24 -2.12
CA GLU A 9 -8.50 28.35 -1.30
C GLU A 9 -7.31 28.89 -2.09
N ALA A 10 -7.18 28.54 -3.37
CA ALA A 10 -6.24 29.18 -4.27
C ALA A 10 -6.48 30.70 -4.33
N SER A 11 -7.75 31.11 -4.41
CA SER A 11 -8.15 32.52 -4.32
C SER A 11 -7.82 33.14 -2.96
N ARG A 12 -8.02 32.47 -1.83
CA ARG A 12 -7.65 33.06 -0.52
C ARG A 12 -6.15 33.29 -0.35
N ARG A 13 -5.31 32.46 -0.97
CA ARG A 13 -3.85 32.52 -0.85
C ARG A 13 -3.20 33.58 -1.73
N VAL A 14 -3.84 33.94 -2.83
CA VAL A 14 -3.33 34.96 -3.75
C VAL A 14 -3.78 36.33 -3.29
N SER A 15 -2.83 37.22 -2.98
CA SER A 15 -3.15 38.60 -2.61
C SER A 15 -3.84 39.34 -3.77
N CYS A 16 -4.72 40.29 -3.44
CA CYS A 16 -5.40 41.08 -4.46
C CYS A 16 -4.40 41.83 -5.36
N ASN A 17 -3.27 42.30 -4.81
CA ASN A 17 -2.24 42.99 -5.58
C ASN A 17 -1.58 42.05 -6.61
N LEU A 18 -1.19 40.83 -6.21
CA LEU A 18 -0.60 39.86 -7.12
C LEU A 18 -1.61 39.44 -8.20
N TYR A 19 -2.85 39.19 -7.79
CA TYR A 19 -3.94 38.84 -8.71
C TYR A 19 -4.16 39.94 -9.75
N ASN A 20 -4.33 41.20 -9.31
CA ASN A 20 -4.64 42.32 -10.20
C ASN A 20 -3.48 42.61 -11.15
N HIS A 21 -2.25 42.55 -10.66
CA HIS A 21 -1.07 42.76 -11.49
C HIS A 21 -0.97 41.70 -12.60
N LEU A 22 -1.15 40.41 -12.25
CA LEU A 22 -1.14 39.34 -13.24
C LEU A 22 -2.33 39.43 -14.19
N ALA A 23 -3.50 39.82 -13.71
CA ALA A 23 -4.67 40.05 -14.56
C ALA A 23 -4.40 41.11 -15.63
N TRP A 24 -3.82 42.25 -15.26
CA TRP A 24 -3.47 43.30 -16.24
C TRP A 24 -2.34 42.88 -17.20
N LEU A 25 -1.46 41.97 -16.80
CA LEU A 25 -0.37 41.50 -17.66
C LEU A 25 -0.82 40.48 -18.69
N ILE A 26 -1.72 39.57 -18.33
CA ILE A 26 -2.06 38.40 -19.17
C ILE A 26 -3.47 38.49 -19.77
N THR A 27 -4.22 39.55 -19.45
CA THR A 27 -5.58 39.78 -19.92
C THR A 27 -5.79 41.26 -20.26
N ASP A 28 -6.71 41.56 -21.17
CA ASP A 28 -7.11 42.94 -21.50
C ASP A 28 -8.09 43.54 -20.46
N ALA A 29 -7.90 43.22 -19.18
CA ALA A 29 -8.82 43.62 -18.14
C ALA A 29 -8.76 45.12 -17.84
N SER A 30 -9.92 45.73 -17.63
CA SER A 30 -10.06 47.12 -17.21
C SER A 30 -9.30 47.38 -15.89
N PRO A 31 -8.75 48.59 -15.67
CA PRO A 31 -8.17 48.98 -14.38
C PRO A 31 -9.20 49.03 -13.24
N GLU A 32 -10.50 48.93 -13.55
CA GLU A 32 -11.57 48.94 -12.56
C GLU A 32 -11.57 47.68 -11.68
N VAL A 33 -11.57 47.92 -10.37
CA VAL A 33 -11.56 46.89 -9.34
C VAL A 33 -12.97 46.74 -8.76
N GLY A 34 -13.45 45.50 -8.63
CA GLY A 34 -14.75 45.24 -8.01
C GLY A 34 -14.72 45.32 -6.48
N ASP A 35 -15.88 45.16 -5.84
CA ASP A 35 -16.06 45.27 -4.38
C ASP A 35 -15.16 44.33 -3.55
N GLY A 36 -14.66 43.25 -4.15
CA GLY A 36 -13.71 42.31 -3.54
C GLY A 36 -12.23 42.70 -3.66
N GLY A 37 -11.91 43.90 -4.14
CA GLY A 37 -10.53 44.36 -4.36
C GLY A 37 -9.80 43.68 -5.52
N ARG A 38 -10.52 42.89 -6.34
CA ARG A 38 -9.99 42.23 -7.54
C ARG A 38 -10.60 42.79 -8.82
N VAL A 39 -9.79 42.84 -9.87
CA VAL A 39 -10.23 43.21 -11.23
C VAL A 39 -11.24 42.19 -11.75
N LYS A 40 -12.32 42.68 -12.39
CA LYS A 40 -13.35 41.82 -12.99
C LYS A 40 -12.85 41.26 -14.32
N VAL A 41 -12.78 39.94 -14.41
CA VAL A 41 -12.36 39.20 -15.61
C VAL A 41 -13.33 38.05 -15.88
N SER A 42 -13.33 37.51 -17.10
CA SER A 42 -14.13 36.31 -17.41
C SER A 42 -13.69 35.10 -16.58
N PRO A 43 -14.54 34.07 -16.39
CA PRO A 43 -14.17 32.86 -15.64
C PRO A 43 -12.91 32.17 -16.16
N LYS A 44 -12.71 32.13 -17.48
CA LYS A 44 -11.52 31.56 -18.12
C LYS A 44 -10.26 32.36 -17.79
N GLN A 45 -10.35 33.69 -17.86
CA GLN A 45 -9.25 34.57 -17.49
C GLN A 45 -8.94 34.50 -16.00
N HIS A 46 -9.97 34.40 -15.15
CA HIS A 46 -9.82 34.20 -13.71
C HIS A 46 -8.99 32.95 -13.41
N GLU A 47 -9.29 31.83 -14.06
CA GLU A 47 -8.55 30.59 -13.92
C GLU A 47 -7.08 30.72 -14.35
N GLN A 48 -6.81 31.37 -15.49
CA GLN A 48 -5.46 31.61 -15.98
C GLN A 48 -4.63 32.45 -15.00
N VAL A 49 -5.20 33.57 -14.53
CA VAL A 49 -4.56 34.47 -13.56
C VAL A 49 -4.30 33.73 -12.26
N LEU A 50 -5.25 32.93 -11.78
CA LEU A 50 -5.12 32.22 -10.52
C LEU A 50 -4.08 31.09 -10.60
N ASN A 51 -3.98 30.39 -11.73
CA ASN A 51 -2.96 29.37 -11.95
C ASN A 51 -1.55 29.99 -11.99
N LEU A 52 -1.37 31.10 -12.69
CA LEU A 52 -0.08 31.80 -12.75
C LEU A 52 0.31 32.39 -11.39
N ALA A 53 -0.65 32.98 -10.68
CA ALA A 53 -0.41 33.53 -9.35
C ALA A 53 0.04 32.45 -8.35
N GLN A 54 -0.53 31.26 -8.44
CA GLN A 54 -0.12 30.11 -7.62
C GLN A 54 1.32 29.67 -7.93
N ASP A 55 1.79 29.78 -9.17
CA ASP A 55 3.18 29.48 -9.57
C ASP A 55 4.15 30.51 -9.01
N VAL A 56 3.78 31.79 -9.07
CA VAL A 56 4.59 32.88 -8.48
C VAL A 56 4.67 32.70 -6.96
N CYS A 57 3.55 32.42 -6.28
CA CYS A 57 3.53 32.16 -4.85
C CYS A 57 4.43 30.98 -4.46
N GLN A 58 4.36 29.87 -5.20
CA GLN A 58 5.20 28.70 -4.93
C GLN A 58 6.69 29.00 -5.13
N THR A 59 7.02 29.66 -6.24
CA THR A 59 8.41 29.90 -6.65
C THR A 59 9.09 30.92 -5.75
N VAL A 60 8.40 32.00 -5.39
CA VAL A 60 8.98 33.12 -4.63
C VAL A 60 8.91 32.89 -3.12
N ALA A 61 7.78 32.39 -2.61
CA ALA A 61 7.57 32.24 -1.18
C ALA A 61 7.88 30.82 -0.66
N GLY A 62 8.09 29.85 -1.55
CA GLY A 62 8.26 28.44 -1.16
C GLY A 62 7.02 27.81 -0.53
N ILE A 63 5.86 28.48 -0.60
CA ILE A 63 4.62 28.04 0.05
C ILE A 63 3.87 27.09 -0.88
N PRO A 64 3.60 25.83 -0.47
CA PRO A 64 2.76 24.88 -1.18
C PRO A 64 1.39 25.46 -1.56
N THR A 65 1.11 25.57 -2.86
CA THR A 65 -0.21 26.03 -3.36
C THR A 65 -1.11 24.86 -3.79
N PRO A 66 -2.45 25.04 -3.77
CA PRO A 66 -3.40 24.01 -4.20
C PRO A 66 -3.07 23.36 -5.54
N LYS A 67 -2.67 24.15 -6.55
CA LYS A 67 -2.19 23.66 -7.85
C LYS A 67 -1.02 22.67 -7.68
N HIS A 68 0.05 23.08 -7.01
CA HIS A 68 1.28 22.28 -6.94
C HIS A 68 1.11 21.00 -6.13
N ILE A 69 0.29 21.05 -5.07
CA ILE A 69 -0.06 19.88 -4.27
C ILE A 69 -0.96 18.95 -5.10
N GLY A 70 -2.01 19.48 -5.71
CA GLY A 70 -2.95 18.73 -6.53
C GLY A 70 -2.27 18.02 -7.70
N THR A 71 -1.41 18.73 -8.44
CA THR A 71 -0.64 18.16 -9.56
C THR A 71 0.30 17.05 -9.09
N ALA A 72 1.04 17.23 -7.99
CA ALA A 72 1.93 16.18 -7.48
C ALA A 72 1.15 14.92 -7.07
N LEU A 73 0.03 15.10 -6.35
CA LEU A 73 -0.81 14.01 -5.90
C LEU A 73 -1.48 13.27 -7.05
N HIS A 74 -2.01 14.00 -8.03
CA HIS A 74 -2.64 13.42 -9.22
C HIS A 74 -1.64 12.58 -10.02
N ILE A 75 -0.47 13.15 -10.34
CA ILE A 75 0.56 12.43 -11.10
C ILE A 75 1.10 11.23 -10.32
N LEU A 76 1.26 11.36 -9.00
CA LEU A 76 1.70 10.24 -8.16
C LEU A 76 0.64 9.15 -8.08
N LYS A 77 -0.65 9.50 -8.06
CA LYS A 77 -1.78 8.56 -8.12
C LYS A 77 -1.81 7.82 -9.46
N GLU A 78 -1.75 8.56 -10.57
CA GLU A 78 -1.85 8.01 -11.94
C GLU A 78 -0.63 7.19 -12.34
N THR A 79 0.58 7.71 -12.08
CA THR A 79 1.81 7.13 -12.66
C THR A 79 2.63 6.31 -11.68
N ARG A 80 2.41 6.50 -10.37
CA ARG A 80 3.26 5.96 -9.27
C ARG A 80 4.75 6.23 -9.42
N SER A 81 5.15 7.14 -10.31
CA SER A 81 6.54 7.34 -10.70
C SER A 81 7.17 8.47 -9.89
N LYS A 82 8.15 8.12 -9.04
CA LYS A 82 9.02 9.10 -8.38
C LYS A 82 9.73 9.97 -9.41
N ALA A 83 10.17 9.39 -10.53
CA ALA A 83 10.89 10.11 -11.57
C ALA A 83 10.03 11.21 -12.20
N THR A 84 8.75 10.91 -12.48
CA THR A 84 7.81 11.88 -13.09
C THR A 84 7.50 13.03 -12.14
N VAL A 85 7.21 12.75 -10.86
CA VAL A 85 6.99 13.80 -9.86
C VAL A 85 8.25 14.63 -9.64
N THR A 86 9.43 14.00 -9.63
CA THR A 86 10.71 14.72 -9.51
C THR A 86 10.96 15.63 -10.71
N LEU A 87 10.64 15.17 -11.93
CA LEU A 87 10.77 15.96 -13.14
C LEU A 87 9.84 17.17 -13.13
N LEU A 88 8.56 16.99 -12.77
CA LEU A 88 7.59 18.08 -12.68
C LEU A 88 7.93 19.08 -11.56
N ASN A 89 8.47 18.59 -10.45
CA ASN A 89 8.99 19.46 -9.40
C ASN A 89 10.18 20.29 -9.88
N ARG A 90 11.09 19.72 -10.68
CA ARG A 90 12.19 20.49 -11.30
C ARG A 90 11.72 21.55 -12.29
N PHE A 91 10.59 21.31 -12.96
CA PHE A 91 9.94 22.32 -13.78
C PHE A 91 9.12 23.35 -12.99
N GLY A 92 9.14 23.26 -11.65
CA GLY A 92 8.38 24.16 -10.77
C GLY A 92 6.87 23.92 -10.81
N ASN A 93 6.38 22.84 -11.42
CA ASN A 93 4.94 22.60 -11.62
C ASN A 93 4.27 21.88 -10.45
N CYS A 94 5.03 21.30 -9.53
CA CYS A 94 4.48 20.61 -8.38
C CYS A 94 5.44 20.61 -7.19
N ILE A 95 4.94 20.21 -6.02
CA ILE A 95 5.73 20.00 -4.81
C ILE A 95 6.69 18.80 -4.97
N SER A 96 7.65 18.66 -4.05
CA SER A 96 8.61 17.55 -4.09
C SER A 96 7.93 16.19 -3.92
N TYR A 97 8.56 15.12 -4.41
CA TYR A 97 8.05 13.76 -4.19
C TYR A 97 7.92 13.42 -2.71
N GLN A 98 8.85 13.89 -1.88
CA GLN A 98 8.81 13.66 -0.43
C GLN A 98 7.60 14.37 0.18
N ASP A 99 7.33 15.62 -0.21
CA ASP A 99 6.16 16.34 0.25
C ASP A 99 4.87 15.71 -0.25
N ALA A 100 4.81 15.29 -1.51
CA ALA A 100 3.69 14.56 -2.08
C ALA A 100 3.39 13.25 -1.31
N GLN A 101 4.43 12.50 -0.94
CA GLN A 101 4.26 11.32 -0.09
C GLN A 101 3.76 11.70 1.31
N ARG A 102 4.29 12.77 1.91
CA ARG A 102 3.78 13.30 3.19
C ARG A 102 2.28 13.57 3.09
N TYR A 103 1.82 14.27 2.05
CA TYR A 103 0.40 14.53 1.81
C TYR A 103 -0.46 13.27 1.65
N ILE A 104 0.06 12.19 1.03
CA ILE A 104 -0.64 10.90 0.90
C ILE A 104 -0.76 10.20 2.25
N THR A 105 0.25 10.30 3.10
CA THR A 105 0.29 9.63 4.41
C THR A 105 -0.59 10.34 5.44
N THR A 106 -0.91 11.63 5.26
CA THR A 106 -1.57 12.44 6.30
C THR A 106 -3.01 12.03 6.62
N MET A 107 -3.82 11.44 5.72
CA MET A 107 -5.17 10.96 6.10
C MET A 107 -5.72 9.84 5.19
N VAL A 108 -5.92 8.65 5.77
CA VAL A 108 -6.91 7.66 5.33
C VAL A 108 -8.10 7.79 6.28
N LYS A 109 -9.30 8.08 5.76
CA LYS A 109 -10.54 8.01 6.56
C LYS A 109 -11.12 6.62 6.38
N SER A 110 -11.35 5.95 7.52
CA SER A 110 -12.18 4.74 7.72
C SER A 110 -12.27 3.77 6.54
N VAL A 111 -11.57 2.63 6.67
CA VAL A 111 -11.84 1.45 5.86
C VAL A 111 -12.95 0.67 6.56
N ASP A 112 -14.05 0.43 5.86
CA ASP A 112 -15.09 -0.50 6.31
C ASP A 112 -14.50 -1.91 6.29
N GLU A 113 -14.43 -2.55 7.45
CA GLU A 113 -13.93 -3.91 7.60
C GLU A 113 -15.01 -4.91 7.15
N GLN A 114 -14.91 -5.32 5.89
CA GLN A 114 -15.38 -6.64 5.49
C GLN A 114 -14.22 -7.37 4.83
N THR A 115 -13.48 -8.13 5.63
CA THR A 115 -12.53 -9.11 5.12
C THR A 115 -12.81 -10.45 5.77
N GLU A 116 -13.33 -11.37 4.96
CA GLU A 116 -13.28 -12.80 5.22
C GLU A 116 -11.81 -13.25 5.49
N PRO A 117 -11.61 -14.40 6.17
CA PRO A 117 -10.26 -14.80 6.59
C PRO A 117 -9.30 -14.88 5.39
N LEU A 118 -8.31 -13.99 5.39
CA LEU A 118 -7.28 -13.82 4.35
C LEU A 118 -6.44 -15.08 4.06
N ASP A 119 -6.59 -16.11 4.88
CA ASP A 119 -5.81 -17.35 4.87
C ASP A 119 -6.12 -18.18 3.62
N HIS A 120 -7.40 -18.44 3.34
CA HIS A 120 -7.81 -19.28 2.22
C HIS A 120 -7.60 -18.59 0.87
N LEU A 121 -7.90 -17.30 0.77
CA LEU A 121 -7.71 -16.54 -0.46
C LEU A 121 -6.21 -16.43 -0.83
N SER A 122 -5.34 -16.31 0.18
CA SER A 122 -3.89 -16.34 -0.05
C SER A 122 -3.44 -17.70 -0.59
N ILE A 123 -3.91 -18.81 0.01
CA ILE A 123 -3.59 -20.16 -0.46
C ILE A 123 -4.12 -20.38 -1.88
N LEU A 124 -5.37 -20.02 -2.17
CA LEU A 124 -5.94 -20.13 -3.52
C LEU A 124 -5.13 -19.36 -4.56
N TRP A 125 -4.67 -18.15 -4.23
CA TRP A 125 -3.79 -17.40 -5.13
C TRP A 125 -2.49 -18.16 -5.42
N HIS A 126 -1.88 -18.84 -4.43
CA HIS A 126 -0.72 -19.69 -4.68
C HIS A 126 -1.08 -20.93 -5.52
N LEU A 127 -2.21 -21.58 -5.25
CA LEU A 127 -2.67 -22.74 -6.00
C LEU A 127 -2.92 -22.41 -7.47
N VAL A 128 -3.51 -21.24 -7.77
CA VAL A 128 -3.66 -20.75 -9.15
C VAL A 128 -2.30 -20.59 -9.88
N HIS A 129 -1.22 -20.32 -9.14
CA HIS A 129 0.12 -20.21 -9.71
C HIS A 129 0.83 -21.58 -9.85
N ILE A 130 0.41 -22.60 -9.09
CA ILE A 130 1.03 -23.93 -9.03
C ILE A 130 0.29 -24.97 -9.87
N CYS A 131 -1.04 -24.90 -9.94
CA CYS A 131 -1.88 -25.82 -10.74
C CYS A 131 -1.42 -25.95 -12.20
N PRO A 132 -0.99 -24.86 -12.89
CA PRO A 132 -0.47 -24.96 -14.25
C PRO A 132 0.79 -25.81 -14.40
N THR A 133 1.53 -26.06 -13.32
CA THR A 133 2.86 -26.70 -13.36
C THR A 133 2.89 -28.11 -12.77
N VAL A 134 1.96 -28.47 -11.88
CA VAL A 134 1.97 -29.75 -11.14
C VAL A 134 1.01 -30.79 -11.72
N LEU A 135 -0.03 -30.37 -12.46
CA LEU A 135 -1.08 -31.29 -12.96
C LEU A 135 -1.25 -31.30 -14.48
N LEU A 136 -0.67 -30.33 -15.20
CA LEU A 136 -0.89 -30.15 -16.64
C LEU A 136 0.46 -29.87 -17.33
N GLU A 137 1.09 -30.92 -17.86
CA GLU A 137 2.36 -30.81 -18.63
C GLU A 137 2.25 -29.96 -19.90
N ASP A 138 1.03 -29.58 -20.32
CA ASP A 138 0.73 -29.01 -21.65
C ASP A 138 0.31 -27.52 -21.68
N LEU A 139 0.38 -26.77 -20.57
CA LEU A 139 0.03 -25.35 -20.59
C LEU A 139 1.15 -24.49 -21.20
N LYS A 140 0.81 -23.79 -22.30
CA LYS A 140 1.70 -22.84 -22.98
C LYS A 140 2.27 -21.81 -21.99
N PRO A 141 3.58 -21.48 -22.05
CA PRO A 141 4.26 -20.54 -21.15
C PRO A 141 3.80 -19.07 -21.26
N SER A 142 2.72 -18.78 -22.00
CA SER A 142 2.25 -17.41 -22.26
C SER A 142 1.17 -16.91 -21.28
N CYS A 143 0.66 -17.74 -20.38
CA CYS A 143 -0.32 -17.31 -19.39
C CYS A 143 0.36 -16.91 -18.08
N THR A 144 0.62 -15.61 -17.90
CA THR A 144 1.04 -15.07 -16.61
C THR A 144 -0.18 -14.97 -15.69
N ALA A 145 -0.24 -15.82 -14.66
CA ALA A 145 -1.24 -15.74 -13.61
C ALA A 145 -1.32 -14.32 -12.99
N PRO A 146 -2.50 -13.88 -12.52
CA PRO A 146 -2.72 -12.51 -12.11
C PRO A 146 -1.92 -12.13 -10.85
N THR A 147 -1.42 -10.90 -10.82
CA THR A 147 -0.85 -10.33 -9.60
C THR A 147 -1.89 -10.32 -8.48
N TRP A 148 -1.47 -10.35 -7.21
CA TRP A 148 -2.40 -10.30 -6.08
C TRP A 148 -3.41 -9.15 -6.15
N SER A 149 -2.95 -7.94 -6.53
CA SER A 149 -3.84 -6.78 -6.65
C SER A 149 -4.86 -6.97 -7.78
N SER A 150 -4.45 -7.57 -8.90
CA SER A 150 -5.36 -7.91 -10.00
C SER A 150 -6.37 -8.97 -9.56
N PHE A 151 -5.91 -10.02 -8.88
CA PHE A 151 -6.75 -11.09 -8.35
C PHE A 151 -7.82 -10.57 -7.38
N GLN A 152 -7.44 -9.72 -6.43
CA GLN A 152 -8.40 -9.14 -5.49
C GLN A 152 -9.34 -8.13 -6.13
N ALA A 153 -8.85 -7.23 -6.98
CA ALA A 153 -9.71 -6.26 -7.66
C ALA A 153 -10.76 -6.93 -8.57
N PHE A 154 -10.46 -8.15 -9.02
CA PHE A 154 -11.35 -8.93 -9.85
C PHE A 154 -12.46 -9.63 -9.04
N LEU A 155 -12.16 -10.02 -7.80
CA LEU A 155 -13.06 -10.79 -6.92
C LEU A 155 -13.86 -9.93 -5.93
N ILE A 156 -13.35 -8.73 -5.60
CA ILE A 156 -13.98 -7.82 -4.65
C ILE A 156 -14.60 -6.65 -5.44
N PRO A 157 -15.93 -6.53 -5.49
CA PRO A 157 -16.58 -5.42 -6.17
C PRO A 157 -16.18 -4.07 -5.57
N ASP A 158 -15.95 -3.09 -6.44
CA ASP A 158 -15.53 -1.74 -6.06
C ASP A 158 -16.71 -0.99 -5.43
N ALA A 159 -16.85 -1.11 -4.11
CA ALA A 159 -18.00 -0.60 -3.36
C ALA A 159 -17.65 0.56 -2.42
N THR A 160 -16.42 1.08 -2.42
CA THR A 160 -16.07 2.11 -1.45
C THR A 160 -16.50 3.51 -1.93
N PRO A 161 -17.12 4.31 -1.06
CA PRO A 161 -17.44 5.68 -1.37
C PRO A 161 -16.18 6.53 -1.52
N ALA A 162 -16.25 7.55 -2.39
CA ALA A 162 -15.19 8.52 -2.56
C ALA A 162 -14.88 9.23 -1.24
N THR A 163 -13.62 9.18 -0.79
CA THR A 163 -13.20 9.80 0.46
C THR A 163 -12.99 11.30 0.29
N VAL A 164 -13.63 12.12 1.14
CA VAL A 164 -13.37 13.56 1.20
C VAL A 164 -12.14 13.84 2.08
N ILE A 165 -11.06 14.28 1.46
CA ILE A 165 -9.78 14.59 2.13
C ILE A 165 -9.80 16.04 2.64
N SER A 166 -9.38 16.24 3.90
CA SER A 166 -9.21 17.56 4.52
C SER A 166 -7.80 17.67 5.09
N TYR A 167 -7.13 18.81 4.90
CA TYR A 167 -5.72 18.95 5.28
C TYR A 167 -5.56 19.65 6.65
N GLY A 168 -4.55 19.20 7.41
CA GLY A 168 -4.18 19.73 8.72
C GLY A 168 -3.30 20.98 8.69
N THR A 169 -2.85 21.40 9.87
CA THR A 169 -1.98 22.59 10.06
C THR A 169 -0.54 22.30 9.65
N PHE A 170 0.14 23.28 9.05
CA PHE A 170 1.55 23.19 8.65
C PHE A 170 2.49 23.55 9.79
N PHE A 171 3.56 22.77 9.95
CA PHE A 171 4.66 23.08 10.84
C PHE A 171 5.90 23.45 10.01
N PRO A 172 6.53 24.63 10.23
CA PRO A 172 7.63 25.13 9.39
C PRO A 172 9.00 24.50 9.70
N LYS A 173 9.07 23.60 10.68
CA LYS A 173 10.31 22.96 11.16
C LYS A 173 10.36 21.49 10.71
N SER A 174 11.53 20.85 10.89
CA SER A 174 11.72 19.44 10.57
C SER A 174 10.65 18.56 11.23
N PRO A 175 10.10 17.54 10.54
CA PRO A 175 9.13 16.62 11.12
C PRO A 175 9.72 15.73 12.21
N THR A 176 11.05 15.72 12.39
CA THR A 176 11.75 15.01 13.48
C THR A 176 12.06 15.91 14.68
N ASP A 177 11.76 17.21 14.60
CA ASP A 177 11.91 18.11 15.74
C ASP A 177 10.88 17.73 16.82
N PRO A 178 11.30 17.42 18.07
CA PRO A 178 10.39 16.99 19.12
C PRO A 178 9.21 17.94 19.36
N ASP A 179 9.40 19.26 19.18
CA ASP A 179 8.32 20.24 19.35
C ASP A 179 7.27 20.10 18.25
N VAL A 180 7.70 19.84 17.01
CA VAL A 180 6.82 19.64 15.86
C VAL A 180 6.03 18.34 16.01
N VAL A 181 6.73 17.29 16.44
CA VAL A 181 6.15 15.98 16.69
C VAL A 181 5.07 16.08 17.78
N GLU A 182 5.40 16.70 18.92
CA GLU A 182 4.44 16.89 20.01
C GLU A 182 3.22 17.73 19.57
N GLN A 183 3.44 18.83 18.85
CA GLN A 183 2.33 19.66 18.35
C GLN A 183 1.45 18.89 17.34
N SER A 184 2.06 18.08 16.49
CA SER A 184 1.35 17.25 15.50
C SER A 184 0.45 16.22 16.20
N VAL A 185 0.99 15.51 17.21
CA VAL A 185 0.22 14.55 18.02
C VAL A 185 -0.94 15.22 18.71
N GLN A 186 -0.69 16.35 19.39
CA GLN A 186 -1.75 17.08 20.10
C GLN A 186 -2.85 17.56 19.14
N TYR A 187 -2.48 18.04 17.95
CA TYR A 187 -3.43 18.42 16.92
C TYR A 187 -4.30 17.22 16.49
N CYS A 188 -3.70 16.07 16.19
CA CYS A 188 -4.43 14.86 15.83
C CYS A 188 -5.39 14.41 16.95
N MET A 189 -4.93 14.41 18.20
CA MET A 189 -5.76 14.05 19.35
C MET A 189 -6.93 15.03 19.57
N HIS A 190 -6.73 16.31 19.28
CA HIS A 190 -7.80 17.30 19.33
C HIS A 190 -8.83 17.08 18.22
N VAL A 191 -8.38 16.75 17.01
CA VAL A 191 -9.26 16.44 15.87
C VAL A 191 -10.09 15.19 16.16
N SER A 192 -9.48 14.09 16.62
CA SER A 192 -10.21 12.87 17.02
C SER A 192 -11.29 13.17 18.06
N ARG A 193 -10.96 13.92 19.11
CA ARG A 193 -11.93 14.32 20.14
C ARG A 193 -13.10 15.13 19.58
N LYS A 194 -12.83 16.07 18.67
CA LYS A 194 -13.89 16.83 17.98
C LYS A 194 -14.78 15.96 17.10
N GLN A 195 -14.28 14.83 16.62
CA GLN A 195 -15.03 13.84 15.85
C GLN A 195 -15.72 12.79 16.75
N GLY A 196 -15.68 12.96 18.08
CA GLY A 196 -16.25 11.99 19.02
C GLY A 196 -15.45 10.69 19.15
N GLN A 197 -14.21 10.65 18.65
CA GLN A 197 -13.33 9.49 18.78
C GLN A 197 -12.54 9.58 20.08
N GLU A 198 -12.66 8.55 20.92
CA GLU A 198 -11.92 8.42 22.17
C GLU A 198 -10.42 8.19 21.93
N PHE A 199 -10.10 7.28 21.02
CA PHE A 199 -8.73 6.90 20.66
C PHE A 199 -8.26 7.62 19.40
N THR A 200 -6.97 7.98 19.38
CA THR A 200 -6.30 8.57 18.23
C THR A 200 -5.20 7.63 17.76
N ILE A 201 -5.34 7.11 16.56
CA ILE A 201 -4.31 6.28 15.92
C ILE A 201 -3.49 7.19 15.01
N ILE A 202 -2.18 7.24 15.21
CA ILE A 202 -1.27 7.99 14.33
C ILE A 202 -0.18 7.07 13.81
N THR A 203 0.04 7.14 12.50
CA THR A 203 1.05 6.35 11.79
C THR A 203 2.25 7.23 11.45
N PHE A 204 3.44 6.80 11.83
CA PHE A 204 4.67 7.56 11.66
C PHE A 204 5.74 6.78 10.90
N ASP A 205 6.65 7.49 10.21
CA ASP A 205 7.91 6.86 9.82
C ASP A 205 8.70 6.41 11.07
N GLN A 206 9.71 5.56 10.87
CA GLN A 206 10.42 4.98 12.01
C GLN A 206 11.08 6.03 12.91
N ALA A 207 11.67 7.08 12.32
CA ALA A 207 12.41 8.08 13.09
C ALA A 207 11.47 8.92 13.97
N ILE A 208 10.28 9.26 13.46
CA ILE A 208 9.27 10.02 14.21
C ILE A 208 8.61 9.12 15.26
N TYR A 209 8.33 7.85 14.92
CA TYR A 209 7.77 6.88 15.85
C TYR A 209 8.61 6.75 17.13
N GLU A 210 9.93 6.73 17.01
CA GLU A 210 10.84 6.65 18.16
C GLU A 210 10.75 7.89 19.07
N VAL A 211 10.62 9.08 18.47
CA VAL A 211 10.42 10.35 19.21
C VAL A 211 9.08 10.34 19.95
N ASP A 212 8.01 9.95 19.28
CA ASP A 212 6.66 9.90 19.85
C ASP A 212 6.53 8.87 20.97
N LEU A 213 7.17 7.72 20.81
CA LEU A 213 7.22 6.72 21.87
C LEU A 213 7.90 7.29 23.13
N GLY A 214 8.93 8.12 22.95
CA GLY A 214 9.57 8.88 24.03
C GLY A 214 8.61 9.87 24.69
N LEU A 215 7.85 10.64 23.91
CA LEU A 215 6.85 11.59 24.41
C LEU A 215 5.74 10.88 25.21
N GLN A 216 5.21 9.77 24.68
CA GLN A 216 4.18 8.96 25.35
C GLN A 216 4.70 8.39 26.68
N LYS A 217 5.92 7.84 26.69
CA LYS A 217 6.55 7.32 27.92
C LYS A 217 6.81 8.41 28.96
N LYS A 218 7.15 9.62 28.52
CA LYS A 218 7.40 10.77 29.41
C LYS A 218 6.13 11.26 30.09
N ASN A 219 4.98 11.21 29.41
CA ASN A 219 3.69 11.65 29.94
C ASN A 219 2.56 10.64 29.64
N PRO A 220 2.54 9.46 30.29
CA PRO A 220 1.59 8.39 29.94
C PRO A 220 0.12 8.81 30.10
N GLN A 221 -0.20 9.61 31.11
CA GLN A 221 -1.57 10.09 31.34
C GLN A 221 -2.06 11.03 30.24
N LYS A 222 -1.18 11.90 29.71
CA LYS A 222 -1.53 12.86 28.65
C LYS A 222 -1.84 12.15 27.32
N TYR A 223 -1.16 11.03 27.08
CA TYR A 223 -1.21 10.27 25.83
C TYR A 223 -1.85 8.89 26.00
N ALA A 224 -2.72 8.72 27.00
CA ALA A 224 -3.33 7.44 27.33
C ALA A 224 -4.23 6.89 26.21
N THR A 225 -4.84 7.78 25.42
CA THR A 225 -5.71 7.41 24.29
C THR A 225 -4.99 7.47 22.93
N LEU A 226 -3.68 7.73 22.92
CA LEU A 226 -2.86 7.76 21.72
C LEU A 226 -2.34 6.35 21.41
N ILE A 227 -2.62 5.88 20.20
CA ILE A 227 -2.10 4.62 19.68
C ILE A 227 -1.09 4.94 18.58
N LEU A 228 0.18 4.65 18.85
CA LEU A 228 1.26 4.87 17.91
C LEU A 228 1.43 3.64 17.00
N ARG A 229 1.47 3.87 15.70
CA ARG A 229 1.72 2.85 14.69
C ARG A 229 2.94 3.22 13.86
N MET A 230 3.83 2.27 13.59
CA MET A 230 4.87 2.45 12.58
C MET A 230 4.27 2.42 11.17
N GLY A 231 4.91 3.13 10.24
CA GLY A 231 4.49 3.22 8.85
C GLY A 231 4.47 1.86 8.16
N GLY A 232 3.54 1.71 7.21
CA GLY A 232 3.33 0.48 6.41
C GLY A 232 4.55 0.01 5.61
N PHE A 233 5.61 0.82 5.50
CA PHE A 233 6.89 0.42 4.92
C PHE A 233 7.89 -0.12 5.98
N HIS A 234 7.93 0.49 7.17
CA HIS A 234 8.92 0.16 8.19
C HIS A 234 8.56 -1.12 8.95
N ILE A 235 7.28 -1.40 9.18
CA ILE A 235 6.82 -2.67 9.75
C ILE A 235 7.31 -3.87 8.92
N PRO A 236 7.00 -3.97 7.60
CA PRO A 236 7.44 -5.11 6.81
C PRO A 236 8.94 -5.13 6.60
N GLN A 237 9.62 -3.97 6.57
CA GLN A 237 11.08 -3.92 6.50
C GLN A 237 11.73 -4.50 7.77
N ASN A 238 11.23 -4.15 8.96
CA ASN A 238 11.73 -4.69 10.22
C ASN A 238 11.40 -6.18 10.36
N PHE A 239 10.23 -6.60 9.88
CA PHE A 239 9.87 -8.02 9.89
C PHE A 239 10.71 -8.85 8.92
N LEU A 240 11.02 -8.33 7.72
CA LEU A 240 11.99 -8.96 6.80
C LEU A 240 13.39 -9.12 7.41
N LYS A 241 13.86 -8.11 8.15
CA LYS A 241 15.12 -8.20 8.91
C LYS A 241 15.08 -9.32 9.95
N ALA A 242 13.95 -9.44 10.67
CA ALA A 242 13.77 -10.51 11.65
C ALA A 242 13.79 -11.89 10.97
N ILE A 243 13.09 -12.05 9.84
CA ILE A 243 13.14 -13.29 9.04
C ILE A 243 14.58 -13.62 8.64
N GLY A 244 15.31 -12.63 8.11
CA GLY A 244 16.73 -12.81 7.76
C GLY A 244 17.57 -13.27 8.95
N HIS A 245 17.39 -12.67 10.12
CA HIS A 245 18.10 -13.07 11.34
C HIS A 245 17.76 -14.51 11.79
N PHE A 246 16.47 -14.88 11.79
CA PHE A 246 16.04 -16.24 12.15
C PHE A 246 16.52 -17.30 11.16
N MET A 247 16.64 -16.95 9.88
CA MET A 247 17.09 -17.85 8.82
C MET A 247 18.61 -17.81 8.59
N GLN A 248 19.34 -17.10 9.43
CA GLN A 248 20.80 -17.05 9.33
C GLN A 248 21.37 -18.46 9.49
N ALA A 249 22.29 -18.84 8.60
CA ALA A 249 22.91 -20.17 8.55
C ALA A 249 21.94 -21.34 8.34
N SER A 250 20.70 -21.10 7.87
CA SER A 250 19.75 -22.17 7.54
C SER A 250 20.00 -22.82 6.16
N GLY A 251 20.99 -22.33 5.41
CA GLY A 251 21.20 -22.68 3.99
C GLY A 251 20.28 -21.94 3.01
N ILE A 252 19.44 -21.01 3.47
CA ILE A 252 18.57 -20.22 2.57
C ILE A 252 19.39 -19.36 1.59
N GLU A 253 20.58 -18.93 2.00
CA GLU A 253 21.55 -18.21 1.14
C GLU A 253 21.99 -19.07 -0.03
N ASP A 254 22.38 -20.31 0.27
CA ASP A 254 22.86 -21.28 -0.72
C ASP A 254 21.74 -21.59 -1.71
N ILE A 255 20.50 -21.80 -1.24
CA ILE A 255 19.34 -21.99 -2.11
C ILE A 255 19.15 -20.79 -3.06
N MET A 256 19.24 -19.56 -2.54
CA MET A 256 19.07 -18.36 -3.38
C MET A 256 20.20 -18.18 -4.40
N VAL A 257 21.42 -18.62 -4.07
CA VAL A 257 22.59 -18.56 -4.94
C VAL A 257 22.54 -19.63 -6.02
N GLU A 258 22.33 -20.89 -5.63
CA GLU A 258 22.29 -22.03 -6.56
C GLU A 258 21.10 -21.97 -7.52
N ALA A 259 19.98 -21.38 -7.10
CA ALA A 259 18.81 -21.18 -7.95
C ALA A 259 18.90 -19.95 -8.87
N ASP A 260 20.07 -19.31 -8.97
CA ASP A 260 20.31 -18.07 -9.75
C ASP A 260 19.34 -16.92 -9.41
N VAL A 261 18.68 -16.99 -8.24
CA VAL A 261 17.81 -15.92 -7.78
C VAL A 261 18.66 -14.69 -7.50
N ARG A 262 19.88 -14.86 -6.97
CA ARG A 262 20.88 -13.80 -6.72
C ARG A 262 22.33 -14.31 -6.65
N LEU A 263 23.28 -13.43 -6.97
CA LEU A 263 24.72 -13.63 -6.75
C LEU A 263 25.09 -13.65 -5.24
N CYS A 264 26.13 -14.42 -4.85
CA CYS A 264 26.59 -14.62 -3.46
C CYS A 264 26.73 -13.32 -2.63
N GLY A 265 27.24 -12.24 -3.23
CA GLY A 265 27.43 -10.95 -2.55
C GLY A 265 26.13 -10.16 -2.28
N THR A 266 25.01 -10.59 -2.87
CA THR A 266 23.69 -9.95 -2.75
C THR A 266 22.76 -10.72 -1.81
N ALA A 267 22.90 -12.04 -1.71
CA ALA A 267 22.17 -12.88 -0.76
C ALA A 267 22.40 -12.41 0.69
N ASN A 268 23.66 -12.17 1.06
CA ASN A 268 24.05 -11.59 2.35
C ASN A 268 23.42 -10.21 2.61
N LYS A 269 23.31 -9.36 1.58
CA LYS A 269 22.72 -8.02 1.71
C LYS A 269 21.20 -8.07 1.89
N ILE A 270 20.56 -9.06 1.27
CA ILE A 270 19.14 -9.36 1.42
C ILE A 270 18.86 -9.82 2.85
N ILE A 271 19.59 -10.81 3.35
CA ILE A 271 19.40 -11.27 4.74
C ILE A 271 19.73 -10.18 5.76
N SER A 272 20.70 -9.31 5.46
CA SER A 272 21.05 -8.19 6.33
C SER A 272 20.06 -7.00 6.33
N GLY A 273 18.97 -7.02 5.55
CA GLY A 273 17.93 -6.00 5.69
C GLY A 273 18.04 -4.74 4.83
N LYS A 274 19.00 -4.68 3.89
CA LYS A 274 19.42 -3.39 3.29
C LYS A 274 18.62 -2.95 2.06
N ASP A 275 18.06 -3.90 1.29
CA ASP A 275 17.25 -3.61 0.11
C ASP A 275 15.87 -4.25 0.26
N TYR A 276 14.88 -3.43 0.61
CA TYR A 276 13.50 -3.87 0.85
C TYR A 276 12.91 -4.66 -0.32
N TYR A 277 13.04 -4.13 -1.55
CA TYR A 277 12.40 -4.76 -2.70
C TYR A 277 13.12 -6.03 -3.11
N ALA A 278 14.45 -6.07 -2.98
CA ALA A 278 15.19 -7.28 -3.24
C ALA A 278 14.87 -8.38 -2.23
N MET A 279 14.79 -8.04 -0.95
CA MET A 279 14.37 -8.95 0.12
C MET A 279 12.98 -9.51 -0.12
N LEU A 280 12.01 -8.62 -0.34
CA LEU A 280 10.63 -9.02 -0.54
C LEU A 280 10.50 -9.97 -1.72
N ARG A 281 11.17 -9.67 -2.85
CA ARG A 281 11.16 -10.56 -4.02
C ARG A 281 11.79 -11.92 -3.70
N ALA A 282 12.98 -11.95 -3.10
CA ALA A 282 13.68 -13.19 -2.80
C ALA A 282 12.87 -14.09 -1.85
N HIS A 283 12.38 -13.52 -0.74
CA HIS A 283 11.55 -14.28 0.21
C HIS A 283 10.24 -14.75 -0.40
N THR A 284 9.61 -13.95 -1.26
CA THR A 284 8.38 -14.35 -1.97
C THR A 284 8.63 -15.54 -2.92
N MET A 285 9.75 -15.53 -3.64
CA MET A 285 10.12 -16.63 -4.55
C MET A 285 10.41 -17.92 -3.79
N VAL A 286 11.25 -17.84 -2.73
CA VAL A 286 11.56 -19.01 -1.90
C VAL A 286 10.31 -19.56 -1.22
N HIS A 287 9.43 -18.69 -0.71
CA HIS A 287 8.14 -19.12 -0.17
C HIS A 287 7.28 -19.83 -1.21
N ALA A 288 7.16 -19.30 -2.43
CA ALA A 288 6.37 -19.93 -3.48
C ALA A 288 6.89 -21.33 -3.84
N ALA A 289 8.22 -21.48 -3.94
CA ALA A 289 8.86 -22.78 -4.19
C ALA A 289 8.64 -23.76 -3.03
N MET A 290 8.84 -23.31 -1.78
CA MET A 290 8.63 -24.14 -0.59
C MET A 290 7.16 -24.55 -0.44
N PHE A 291 6.22 -23.65 -0.72
CA PHE A 291 4.79 -23.96 -0.70
C PHE A 291 4.41 -24.99 -1.78
N ALA A 292 4.99 -24.90 -2.99
CA ALA A 292 4.78 -25.90 -4.03
C ALA A 292 5.30 -27.29 -3.62
N LEU A 293 6.50 -27.37 -3.05
CA LEU A 293 7.07 -28.63 -2.54
C LEU A 293 6.23 -29.21 -1.40
N HIS A 294 5.80 -28.35 -0.45
CA HIS A 294 4.94 -28.75 0.65
C HIS A 294 3.61 -29.30 0.15
N TRP A 295 2.98 -28.62 -0.82
CA TRP A 295 1.73 -29.05 -1.45
C TRP A 295 1.88 -30.40 -2.18
N GLU A 296 2.99 -30.61 -2.90
CA GLU A 296 3.26 -31.87 -3.57
C GLU A 296 3.37 -33.04 -2.58
N VAL A 297 4.11 -32.85 -1.48
CA VAL A 297 4.26 -33.89 -0.45
C VAL A 297 2.94 -34.13 0.30
N PHE A 298 2.19 -33.07 0.59
CA PHE A 298 0.87 -33.15 1.22
C PHE A 298 -0.12 -33.95 0.37
N THR A 299 -0.23 -33.64 -0.92
CA THR A 299 -1.12 -34.36 -1.85
C THR A 299 -0.70 -35.83 -2.01
N ARG A 300 0.60 -36.12 -2.07
CA ARG A 300 1.11 -37.50 -2.07
C ARG A 300 0.75 -38.24 -0.77
N TRP A 301 0.85 -37.59 0.37
CA TRP A 301 0.45 -38.16 1.66
C TRP A 301 -1.04 -38.49 1.69
N LEU A 302 -1.91 -37.60 1.20
CA LEU A 302 -3.34 -37.88 1.10
C LEU A 302 -3.64 -39.09 0.21
N ILE A 303 -2.88 -39.28 -0.87
CA ILE A 303 -3.01 -40.46 -1.74
C ILE A 303 -2.60 -41.74 -1.03
N ILE A 304 -1.45 -41.72 -0.33
CA ILE A 304 -0.94 -42.90 0.37
C ILE A 304 -1.85 -43.31 1.53
N GLU A 305 -2.37 -42.34 2.27
CA GLU A 305 -3.27 -42.58 3.41
C GLU A 305 -4.75 -42.72 3.00
N GLU A 306 -5.06 -42.66 1.70
CA GLU A 306 -6.41 -42.70 1.13
C GLU A 306 -7.38 -41.70 1.78
N LYS A 307 -6.88 -40.49 2.09
CA LYS A 307 -7.62 -39.44 2.78
C LYS A 307 -8.21 -38.43 1.80
N ASP A 308 -9.54 -38.38 1.76
CA ASP A 308 -10.33 -37.31 1.15
C ASP A 308 -9.90 -36.92 -0.29
N LEU A 309 -9.63 -37.96 -1.10
CA LEU A 309 -9.16 -37.84 -2.50
C LEU A 309 -10.15 -37.11 -3.41
N GLU A 310 -11.45 -37.23 -3.12
CA GLU A 310 -12.52 -36.52 -3.83
C GLU A 310 -12.38 -35.01 -3.60
N CYS A 311 -12.17 -34.58 -2.36
CA CYS A 311 -12.03 -33.16 -2.03
C CYS A 311 -10.83 -32.51 -2.75
N ILE A 312 -9.68 -33.19 -2.82
CA ILE A 312 -8.51 -32.70 -3.57
C ILE A 312 -8.84 -32.55 -5.07
N SER A 313 -9.51 -33.55 -5.64
CA SER A 313 -9.86 -33.57 -7.06
C SER A 313 -10.83 -32.43 -7.40
N VAL A 314 -11.84 -32.22 -6.55
CA VAL A 314 -12.79 -31.10 -6.67
C VAL A 314 -12.08 -29.75 -6.51
N LEU A 315 -11.17 -29.63 -5.54
CA LEU A 315 -10.37 -28.40 -5.38
C LEU A 315 -9.55 -28.11 -6.64
N ALA A 316 -8.88 -29.10 -7.22
CA ALA A 316 -8.09 -28.94 -8.43
C ALA A 316 -8.94 -28.43 -9.62
N ILE A 317 -10.14 -29.00 -9.79
CA ILE A 317 -11.11 -28.55 -10.81
C ILE A 317 -11.52 -27.09 -10.56
N ASN A 318 -11.89 -26.73 -9.32
CA ASN A 318 -12.34 -25.38 -9.00
C ASN A 318 -11.22 -24.34 -9.13
N VAL A 319 -9.98 -24.70 -8.79
CA VAL A 319 -8.80 -23.84 -9.02
C VAL A 319 -8.55 -23.64 -10.51
N GLN A 320 -8.73 -24.67 -11.34
CA GLN A 320 -8.61 -24.54 -12.80
C GLN A 320 -9.71 -23.63 -13.37
N LEU A 321 -10.97 -23.85 -12.97
CA LEU A 321 -12.09 -22.99 -13.37
C LEU A 321 -11.88 -21.54 -12.96
N LEU A 322 -11.33 -21.31 -11.77
CA LEU A 322 -10.96 -19.97 -11.30
C LEU A 322 -9.89 -19.34 -12.19
N LEU A 323 -8.83 -20.07 -12.53
CA LEU A 323 -7.79 -19.58 -13.43
C LEU A 323 -8.36 -19.22 -14.81
N ASP A 324 -9.16 -20.10 -15.39
CA ASP A 324 -9.77 -19.88 -16.71
C ASP A 324 -10.69 -18.63 -16.68
N ALA A 325 -11.53 -18.50 -15.66
CA ALA A 325 -12.39 -17.33 -15.48
C ALA A 325 -11.59 -16.02 -15.29
N LEU A 326 -10.46 -16.06 -14.57
CA LEU A 326 -9.56 -14.91 -14.41
C LEU A 326 -8.90 -14.51 -15.73
N LEU A 327 -8.51 -15.47 -16.56
CA LEU A 327 -7.92 -15.23 -17.88
C LEU A 327 -8.95 -14.70 -18.88
N GLU A 328 -10.17 -15.24 -18.84
CA GLU A 328 -11.33 -14.76 -19.62
C GLU A 328 -11.86 -13.41 -19.14
N LYS A 329 -11.46 -12.97 -17.95
CA LYS A 329 -12.01 -11.79 -17.27
C LYS A 329 -13.52 -11.90 -17.07
N ASP A 330 -14.00 -13.07 -16.65
CA ASP A 330 -15.38 -13.33 -16.25
C ASP A 330 -15.54 -13.26 -14.72
N VAL A 331 -16.09 -12.14 -14.23
CA VAL A 331 -16.19 -11.82 -12.78
C VAL A 331 -17.14 -12.78 -12.05
N GLU A 332 -18.27 -13.12 -12.66
CA GLU A 332 -19.28 -13.97 -12.01
C GLU A 332 -18.74 -15.40 -11.87
N LYS A 333 -18.16 -15.96 -12.93
CA LYS A 333 -17.54 -17.28 -12.86
C LYS A 333 -16.34 -17.31 -11.90
N ALA A 334 -15.49 -16.29 -11.92
CA ALA A 334 -14.35 -16.23 -11.01
C ALA A 334 -14.80 -16.16 -9.55
N SER A 335 -15.84 -15.38 -9.25
CA SER A 335 -16.38 -15.27 -7.90
C SER A 335 -17.00 -16.59 -7.42
N SER A 336 -17.76 -17.27 -8.27
CA SER A 336 -18.34 -18.59 -7.96
C SER A 336 -17.25 -19.64 -7.73
N ALA A 337 -16.32 -19.79 -8.67
CA ALA A 337 -15.23 -20.76 -8.56
C ALA A 337 -14.31 -20.48 -7.37
N CYS A 338 -14.08 -19.21 -7.04
CA CYS A 338 -13.34 -18.81 -5.84
C CYS A 338 -14.07 -19.21 -4.56
N ALA A 339 -15.39 -19.01 -4.48
CA ALA A 339 -16.19 -19.41 -3.32
C ALA A 339 -16.18 -20.94 -3.13
N ASP A 340 -16.37 -21.68 -4.22
CA ASP A 340 -16.35 -23.15 -4.22
C ASP A 340 -14.98 -23.70 -3.81
N ALA A 341 -13.89 -23.17 -4.40
CA ALA A 341 -12.53 -23.55 -4.02
C ALA A 341 -12.20 -23.18 -2.56
N THR A 342 -12.71 -22.05 -2.07
CA THR A 342 -12.53 -21.62 -0.67
C THR A 342 -13.19 -22.59 0.29
N ASN A 343 -14.39 -23.08 -0.02
CA ASN A 343 -15.08 -24.06 0.80
C ASN A 343 -14.32 -25.38 0.88
N GLN A 344 -13.78 -25.88 -0.25
CA GLN A 344 -13.00 -27.13 -0.22
C GLN A 344 -11.70 -26.97 0.54
N LEU A 345 -11.07 -25.80 0.44
CA LEU A 345 -9.87 -25.51 1.20
C LEU A 345 -10.12 -25.46 2.72
N LYS A 346 -11.30 -25.03 3.18
CA LYS A 346 -11.65 -25.08 4.61
C LYS A 346 -11.62 -26.51 5.14
N GLU A 347 -12.17 -27.46 4.39
CA GLU A 347 -12.14 -28.89 4.75
C GLU A 347 -10.71 -29.45 4.74
N LEU A 348 -9.94 -29.16 3.69
CA LEU A 348 -8.54 -29.63 3.56
C LEU A 348 -7.59 -28.99 4.59
N SER A 349 -7.92 -27.81 5.13
CA SER A 349 -7.07 -27.12 6.11
C SER A 349 -6.85 -27.96 7.37
N ARG A 350 -7.84 -28.76 7.77
CA ARG A 350 -7.70 -29.68 8.91
C ARG A 350 -6.69 -30.79 8.62
N LEU A 351 -6.73 -31.35 7.40
CA LEU A 351 -5.82 -32.40 6.97
C LEU A 351 -4.39 -31.88 6.78
N MET A 352 -4.25 -30.64 6.32
CA MET A 352 -2.94 -29.97 6.20
C MET A 352 -2.32 -29.74 7.58
N ALA A 353 -3.11 -29.34 8.58
CA ALA A 353 -2.65 -29.23 9.96
C ALA A 353 -2.23 -30.60 10.54
N GLU A 354 -3.00 -31.66 10.28
CA GLU A 354 -2.63 -33.02 10.69
C GLU A 354 -1.32 -33.46 10.03
N PHE A 355 -1.15 -33.20 8.73
CA PHE A 355 0.08 -33.49 7.99
C PHE A 355 1.29 -32.76 8.59
N ASP A 356 1.15 -31.48 8.92
CA ASP A 356 2.22 -30.68 9.53
C ASP A 356 2.63 -31.20 10.92
N GLU A 357 1.71 -31.82 11.67
CA GLU A 357 2.00 -32.46 12.95
C GLU A 357 2.74 -33.80 12.82
N VAL A 358 2.49 -34.56 11.74
CA VAL A 358 3.13 -35.86 11.49
C VAL A 358 4.63 -35.70 11.25
N TYR A 359 5.05 -34.67 10.51
CA TYR A 359 6.45 -34.46 10.15
C TYR A 359 7.18 -33.55 11.13
N THR A 360 7.75 -34.17 12.18
CA THR A 360 8.33 -33.45 13.32
C THR A 360 9.81 -33.08 13.22
N SER A 361 10.45 -33.33 12.07
CA SER A 361 11.90 -33.11 11.93
C SER A 361 12.26 -31.63 12.21
N PRO A 362 13.41 -31.35 12.86
CA PRO A 362 13.84 -29.98 13.12
C PRO A 362 13.91 -29.12 11.85
N THR A 363 14.36 -29.72 10.74
CA THR A 363 14.44 -29.04 9.43
C THR A 363 13.06 -28.72 8.88
N THR A 364 12.11 -29.65 8.93
CA THR A 364 10.73 -29.41 8.48
C THR A 364 10.11 -28.26 9.28
N LYS A 365 10.23 -28.27 10.61
CA LYS A 365 9.70 -27.22 11.49
C LYS A 365 10.30 -25.85 11.17
N LEU A 366 11.61 -25.78 10.88
CA LEU A 366 12.29 -24.55 10.49
C LEU A 366 11.68 -23.96 9.20
N TRP A 367 11.48 -24.78 8.17
CA TRP A 367 10.93 -24.32 6.89
C TRP A 367 9.43 -24.01 6.95
N LEU A 368 8.64 -24.74 7.74
CA LEU A 368 7.24 -24.40 8.02
C LEU A 368 7.13 -23.05 8.75
N MET A 369 7.97 -22.81 9.76
CA MET A 369 8.06 -21.53 10.46
C MET A 369 8.42 -20.40 9.49
N TYR A 370 9.42 -20.63 8.61
CA TYR A 370 9.80 -19.68 7.58
C TYR A 370 8.63 -19.33 6.64
N MET A 371 7.93 -20.34 6.13
CA MET A 371 6.78 -20.12 5.25
C MET A 371 5.71 -19.29 5.95
N ASN A 372 5.39 -19.62 7.20
CA ASN A 372 4.43 -18.87 8.01
C ASN A 372 4.87 -17.40 8.18
N MET A 373 6.13 -17.12 8.52
CA MET A 373 6.64 -15.76 8.63
C MET A 373 6.49 -14.98 7.31
N VAL A 374 6.84 -15.57 6.16
CA VAL A 374 6.68 -14.88 4.87
C VAL A 374 5.20 -14.68 4.52
N MET A 375 4.34 -15.62 4.89
CA MET A 375 2.89 -15.49 4.70
C MET A 375 2.30 -14.34 5.53
N ILE A 376 2.68 -14.22 6.80
CA ILE A 376 2.30 -13.09 7.68
C ILE A 376 2.76 -11.76 7.07
N LEU A 377 4.01 -11.70 6.57
CA LEU A 377 4.55 -10.52 5.90
C LEU A 377 3.70 -10.14 4.67
N LYS A 378 3.38 -11.11 3.82
CA LYS A 378 2.58 -10.89 2.61
C LYS A 378 1.18 -10.41 2.97
N ARG A 379 0.51 -11.03 3.95
CA ARG A 379 -0.80 -10.61 4.45
C ARG A 379 -0.79 -9.16 4.92
N PHE A 380 0.22 -8.77 5.70
CA PHE A 380 0.40 -7.38 6.12
C PHE A 380 0.55 -6.44 4.92
N ILE A 381 1.42 -6.79 3.97
CA ILE A 381 1.64 -5.98 2.76
C ILE A 381 0.37 -5.88 1.92
N HIS A 382 -0.39 -6.96 1.80
CA HIS A 382 -1.66 -6.99 1.09
C HIS A 382 -2.67 -6.09 1.78
N ALA A 383 -2.89 -6.22 3.09
CA ALA A 383 -3.78 -5.37 3.85
C ALA A 383 -3.42 -3.87 3.74
N GLU A 384 -2.14 -3.52 3.79
CA GLU A 384 -1.68 -2.13 3.59
C GLU A 384 -1.88 -1.61 2.15
N ARG A 385 -1.88 -2.51 1.16
CA ARG A 385 -1.95 -2.17 -0.27
C ARG A 385 -3.35 -2.33 -0.87
N CYS A 386 -4.27 -3.01 -0.19
CA CYS A 386 -5.69 -3.01 -0.49
C CYS A 386 -6.21 -1.58 -0.33
N ARG A 387 -6.23 -0.83 -1.43
CA ARG A 387 -6.99 0.40 -1.52
C ARG A 387 -8.13 0.19 -2.49
N PRO A 388 -9.27 0.83 -2.25
CA PRO A 388 -10.25 0.99 -3.29
C PRO A 388 -9.67 1.77 -4.47
N VAL A 389 -9.84 1.22 -5.66
CA VAL A 389 -9.33 1.81 -6.89
C VAL A 389 -10.38 2.78 -7.38
N GLY A 390 -10.42 3.99 -6.80
CA GLY A 390 -11.40 5.00 -7.18
C GLY A 390 -11.42 5.26 -8.69
N GLY A 391 -12.55 4.95 -9.32
CA GLY A 391 -12.83 5.16 -10.73
C GLY A 391 -12.53 6.59 -11.20
N THR A 392 -12.05 6.69 -12.43
CA THR A 392 -11.91 7.95 -13.16
C THR A 392 -13.29 8.56 -13.40
N PRO A 393 -13.53 9.85 -13.10
CA PRO A 393 -14.75 10.52 -13.54
C PRO A 393 -14.69 10.69 -15.06
N GLY A 394 -15.74 10.25 -15.74
CA GLY A 394 -16.06 10.67 -17.11
C GLY A 394 -16.64 12.07 -17.17
#